data_AF-A0A8H4L4N1-F1
#
_entry.id   AF-A0A8H4L4N1-F1
#
_cell.length_a   1.000
_cell.length_b   1.000
_cell.length_c   1.000
_cell.angle_alpha   90.00
_cell.angle_beta   90.00
_cell.angle_gamma   90.00
#
_symmetry.space_group_name_H-M   'P 1'
#
loop_
_entity.id
_entity.type
_entity.pdbx_description
1 polymer ?
#
loop_
_entity_poly.entity_id
_entity_poly.type
_entity_poly.pdbx_seq_one_letter_code
_entity_poly.pdbx_strand_id
1 'polypeptide(L)'
;MHTSPAATSRPQHSGSWDLQTGKQLAVDMSSTHLAHACFNRRLEFIPAEPGQVVITMQGRHSNVIHKPTRGTLFTVPEPRWLPSEMSRPTDFTHCVGSPAFRPEDLIEDTDRQKQALDLLAHDDLYNASRVLLQLPEQDLYTYHAITSVKLAQVQHVVGLGGVNGLHSWYRNEDGSPRDPPTQADIEAYISIFSPATATGPVLKNLGTNAKKGSTRSEVAASLEDKRYLHSALVAKLTIPKCKKPPSTNPYFDFWAWSCRSLKWCGPCPAAERVATSHHILPIFMHHFGCATPSHESLAMLKMLADGRPIADIGSGNGYWAFMLRRYGLTVRPVDNMQSEWRVNWVSDTVISDGVQWLRKNAGGRDMVLLLVYPVVGGGVGGGIEGEFTRSLVTAFQGNTIAVVGTQNHNGYTGFKGMTMDEFMEREHKEWTKVVQIPLPSFAGKNEALYVFQRGERAPQQE
;
A
#
# COMPACT_ATOMS: atom_id res chain seq x y z
N MET A 1 52.72 43.18 -25.59
CA MET A 1 54.01 42.51 -25.33
C MET A 1 53.80 41.47 -24.24
N HIS A 2 54.19 40.23 -24.56
CA HIS A 2 54.53 39.08 -23.70
C HIS A 2 53.51 38.56 -22.66
N THR A 3 52.84 37.42 -22.89
CA THR A 3 53.26 35.99 -22.86
C THR A 3 53.51 35.41 -21.46
N SER A 4 52.74 34.34 -21.16
CA SER A 4 52.93 33.17 -20.26
C SER A 4 54.40 32.71 -20.06
N PRO A 5 54.79 31.80 -19.12
CA PRO A 5 54.11 30.52 -18.82
C PRO A 5 54.35 29.82 -17.45
N ALA A 6 53.87 28.58 -17.40
CA ALA A 6 53.93 27.55 -16.36
C ALA A 6 55.31 26.88 -16.12
N ALA A 7 55.43 26.12 -15.02
CA ALA A 7 56.30 24.92 -14.82
C ALA A 7 56.12 24.38 -13.37
N THR A 8 55.50 23.21 -13.12
CA THR A 8 56.05 21.83 -12.99
C THR A 8 57.04 21.56 -11.84
N SER A 9 56.72 20.59 -10.97
CA SER A 9 57.66 19.50 -10.61
C SER A 9 56.96 18.34 -9.86
N ARG A 10 57.27 17.10 -10.30
CA ARG A 10 57.23 15.83 -9.54
C ARG A 10 58.69 15.41 -9.28
N PRO A 11 58.95 14.59 -8.26
CA PRO A 11 59.52 13.23 -8.49
C PRO A 11 58.85 12.16 -7.58
N GLN A 12 58.51 10.95 -8.04
CA GLN A 12 59.28 9.69 -8.26
C GLN A 12 59.47 8.77 -7.02
N HIS A 13 59.43 7.47 -7.34
CA HIS A 13 59.14 6.26 -6.55
C HIS A 13 60.27 5.67 -5.69
N SER A 14 59.89 4.80 -4.71
CA SER A 14 60.43 3.46 -4.31
C SER A 14 60.48 3.30 -2.78
N GLY A 15 60.14 2.19 -2.09
CA GLY A 15 59.66 0.85 -2.44
C GLY A 15 59.30 0.02 -1.18
N SER A 16 58.49 -1.04 -1.37
CA SER A 16 58.60 -2.43 -0.87
C SER A 16 58.66 -2.82 0.65
N TRP A 17 57.59 -3.54 1.08
CA TRP A 17 57.45 -4.73 1.98
C TRP A 17 57.99 -4.66 3.45
N ASP A 18 57.24 -5.05 4.50
CA ASP A 18 56.80 -6.43 4.81
C ASP A 18 55.64 -6.51 5.85
N LEU A 19 54.98 -7.68 5.89
CA LEU A 19 53.72 -8.06 6.54
C LEU A 19 53.71 -8.07 8.07
N GLN A 20 52.54 -7.74 8.66
CA GLN A 20 51.96 -8.58 9.72
C GLN A 20 50.43 -8.62 9.66
N THR A 21 49.97 -9.84 9.39
CA THR A 21 48.66 -10.47 9.43
C THR A 21 47.57 -9.87 10.32
N GLY A 22 46.47 -9.45 9.68
CA GLY A 22 45.14 -9.37 10.27
C GLY A 22 44.11 -9.78 9.21
N LYS A 23 43.86 -11.08 9.04
CA LYS A 23 42.82 -11.60 8.14
C LYS A 23 41.45 -11.21 8.70
N GLN A 24 40.88 -10.12 8.20
CA GLN A 24 39.46 -9.86 8.31
C GLN A 24 38.80 -10.53 7.11
N LEU A 25 38.08 -11.64 7.36
CA LEU A 25 37.20 -12.26 6.40
C LEU A 25 36.11 -11.24 6.06
N ALA A 26 36.29 -10.55 4.94
CA ALA A 26 35.22 -9.87 4.25
C ALA A 26 34.25 -10.95 3.76
N VAL A 27 33.19 -11.19 4.53
CA VAL A 27 31.99 -11.81 4.00
C VAL A 27 31.27 -10.72 3.25
N ASP A 28 31.44 -10.76 1.94
CA ASP A 28 30.60 -10.07 0.96
C ASP A 28 29.15 -10.53 1.17
N MET A 29 28.39 -9.76 1.94
CA MET A 29 26.93 -9.90 2.00
C MET A 29 26.32 -9.01 0.93
N SER A 30 26.27 -9.53 -0.29
CA SER A 30 25.23 -9.14 -1.25
C SER A 30 23.88 -9.63 -0.71
N SER A 31 23.27 -8.87 0.20
CA SER A 31 21.91 -9.13 0.69
C SER A 31 20.87 -8.57 -0.28
N THR A 32 20.90 -9.02 -1.53
CA THR A 32 19.69 -9.13 -2.34
C THR A 32 19.11 -10.49 -1.99
N HIS A 33 18.00 -10.55 -1.25
CA HIS A 33 17.02 -11.64 -1.10
C HIS A 33 16.40 -11.56 0.30
N LEU A 34 15.41 -10.69 0.49
CA LEU A 34 14.32 -10.81 1.48
C LEU A 34 13.38 -9.60 1.36
N ALA A 35 12.67 -9.54 0.26
CA ALA A 35 11.40 -8.84 0.15
C ALA A 35 10.59 -9.71 -0.79
N HIS A 36 9.54 -10.41 -0.33
CA HIS A 36 8.50 -11.06 -1.14
C HIS A 36 7.32 -11.42 -0.21
N ALA A 37 6.11 -11.16 -0.71
CA ALA A 37 4.86 -11.01 0.04
C ALA A 37 4.26 -12.30 0.66
N CYS A 38 3.38 -12.03 1.63
CA CYS A 38 2.61 -12.90 2.53
C CYS A 38 1.41 -13.61 1.89
N PHE A 39 0.93 -14.70 2.50
CA PHE A 39 -0.46 -14.96 2.94
C PHE A 39 -0.49 -16.33 3.69
N ASN A 40 -1.37 -16.46 4.68
CA ASN A 40 -1.33 -17.40 5.82
C ASN A 40 -0.84 -18.86 5.59
N ARG A 41 0.01 -19.33 6.52
CA ARG A 41 -0.20 -20.64 7.17
C ARG A 41 -0.32 -20.43 8.68
N ARG A 42 -1.37 -21.01 9.26
CA ARG A 42 -1.53 -21.21 10.71
C ARG A 42 -0.27 -21.94 11.23
N LEU A 43 0.51 -21.26 12.07
CA LEU A 43 1.49 -21.92 12.93
C LEU A 43 0.91 -21.92 14.33
N GLU A 44 0.67 -23.11 14.86
CA GLU A 44 0.27 -23.31 16.25
C GLU A 44 1.45 -22.93 17.16
N PHE A 45 1.21 -22.01 18.10
CA PHE A 45 2.18 -21.66 19.12
C PHE A 45 1.99 -22.54 20.35
N ILE A 46 3.08 -23.19 20.76
CA ILE A 46 3.23 -23.80 22.09
C ILE A 46 3.54 -22.64 23.07
N PRO A 47 2.82 -22.50 24.19
CA PRO A 47 3.06 -21.40 25.13
C PRO A 47 4.41 -21.56 25.83
N ALA A 48 5.19 -20.47 25.90
CA ALA A 48 6.36 -20.34 26.76
C ALA A 48 6.11 -19.23 27.81
N GLU A 49 6.72 -19.38 28.98
CA GLU A 49 6.49 -18.56 30.17
C GLU A 49 6.89 -17.06 30.02
N PRO A 50 6.35 -16.16 30.86
CA PRO A 50 6.55 -14.72 30.73
C PRO A 50 8.01 -14.33 30.99
N GLY A 51 8.66 -13.73 29.99
CA GLY A 51 9.95 -13.04 30.19
C GLY A 51 11.08 -13.37 29.21
N GLN A 52 10.87 -14.24 28.22
CA GLN A 52 11.88 -14.51 27.19
C GLN A 52 11.30 -14.40 25.77
N VAL A 53 11.88 -13.53 24.96
CA VAL A 53 11.70 -13.53 23.50
C VAL A 53 12.82 -14.37 22.91
N VAL A 54 12.50 -15.61 22.52
CA VAL A 54 13.42 -16.49 21.79
C VAL A 54 13.06 -16.43 20.30
N ILE A 55 13.97 -15.95 19.47
CA ILE A 55 13.88 -16.05 18.01
C ILE A 55 14.70 -17.27 17.59
N THR A 56 14.05 -18.41 17.37
CA THR A 56 14.69 -19.60 16.79
C THR A 56 14.51 -19.63 15.28
N MET A 57 15.63 -19.66 14.54
CA MET A 57 15.68 -20.13 13.16
C MET A 57 16.03 -21.62 13.16
N GLN A 58 15.15 -22.49 12.67
CA GLN A 58 15.48 -23.91 12.47
C GLN A 58 15.61 -24.23 10.97
N GLY A 59 16.80 -24.74 10.62
CA GLY A 59 17.14 -25.30 9.32
C GLY A 59 16.52 -26.68 9.09
N ARG A 60 16.28 -26.99 7.82
CA ARG A 60 15.69 -28.23 7.33
C ARG A 60 16.61 -29.44 7.55
N HIS A 61 16.03 -30.55 7.99
CA HIS A 61 16.54 -31.89 7.68
C HIS A 61 15.42 -32.79 7.13
N SER A 62 15.88 -33.80 6.43
CA SER A 62 15.33 -34.47 5.24
C SER A 62 14.46 -35.72 5.50
N ASN A 63 13.63 -35.99 4.49
CA ASN A 63 12.85 -37.20 4.17
C ASN A 63 13.30 -38.55 4.76
N VAL A 64 12.31 -39.34 5.21
CA VAL A 64 12.31 -40.81 5.12
C VAL A 64 10.94 -41.29 4.60
N ILE A 65 10.99 -42.14 3.57
CA ILE A 65 9.87 -42.75 2.85
C ILE A 65 9.50 -44.07 3.55
N HIS A 66 8.21 -44.30 3.83
CA HIS A 66 7.68 -45.62 4.18
C HIS A 66 6.44 -45.99 3.33
N LYS A 67 6.45 -47.25 2.87
CA LYS A 67 5.48 -47.90 1.97
C LYS A 67 4.11 -48.14 2.65
N PRO A 68 3.00 -48.22 1.90
CA PRO A 68 1.69 -48.51 2.47
C PRO A 68 1.44 -50.02 2.62
N THR A 69 0.84 -50.41 3.73
CA THR A 69 0.23 -51.73 3.96
C THR A 69 -1.30 -51.63 3.88
N ARG A 70 -1.92 -52.66 3.29
CA ARG A 70 -3.37 -52.81 3.09
C ARG A 70 -4.11 -52.97 4.42
N GLY A 71 -5.29 -52.36 4.55
CA GLY A 71 -6.24 -52.61 5.63
C GLY A 71 -7.67 -52.15 5.32
N THR A 72 -8.51 -53.12 4.99
CA THR A 72 -9.94 -53.32 5.33
C THR A 72 -10.97 -52.19 5.14
N LEU A 73 -11.97 -52.46 4.28
CA LEU A 73 -13.21 -51.69 4.13
C LEU A 73 -14.10 -51.82 5.37
N PHE A 74 -14.59 -50.69 5.89
CA PHE A 74 -15.78 -50.60 6.72
C PHE A 74 -16.84 -49.75 6.01
N THR A 75 -18.04 -50.29 5.82
CA THR A 75 -19.21 -49.58 5.32
C THR A 75 -19.83 -48.75 6.44
N VAL A 76 -19.97 -47.44 6.20
CA VAL A 76 -20.67 -46.47 7.08
C VAL A 76 -22.09 -46.26 6.54
N PRO A 77 -23.15 -46.25 7.37
CA PRO A 77 -24.51 -46.03 6.89
C PRO A 77 -24.76 -44.53 6.60
N GLU A 78 -25.53 -44.25 5.54
CA GLU A 78 -25.89 -42.90 5.10
C GLU A 78 -26.64 -42.10 6.17
N PRO A 79 -26.32 -40.80 6.37
CA PRO A 79 -27.10 -39.94 7.24
C PRO A 79 -28.37 -39.46 6.53
N ARG A 80 -29.54 -39.76 7.12
CA ARG A 80 -30.82 -39.13 6.80
C ARG A 80 -30.76 -37.65 7.15
N TRP A 81 -30.90 -36.79 6.15
CA TRP A 81 -31.10 -35.35 6.33
C TRP A 81 -32.55 -35.08 6.73
N LEU A 82 -32.76 -34.64 7.97
CA LEU A 82 -33.96 -33.88 8.34
C LEU A 82 -33.74 -32.40 7.95
N PRO A 83 -34.79 -31.65 7.56
CA PRO A 83 -34.64 -30.26 7.16
C PRO A 83 -34.23 -29.43 8.37
N SER A 84 -33.02 -28.85 8.34
CA SER A 84 -32.61 -27.84 9.30
C SER A 84 -33.49 -26.60 9.13
N GLU A 85 -34.07 -26.12 10.22
CA GLU A 85 -34.63 -24.78 10.31
C GLU A 85 -33.66 -23.78 9.66
N MET A 86 -34.16 -22.98 8.73
CA MET A 86 -33.40 -21.91 8.10
C MET A 86 -33.03 -20.88 9.17
N SER A 87 -31.85 -21.04 9.77
CA SER A 87 -31.21 -20.01 10.58
C SER A 87 -31.16 -18.73 9.75
N ARG A 88 -31.69 -17.62 10.31
CA ARG A 88 -31.50 -16.29 9.74
C ARG A 88 -30.02 -16.10 9.38
N PRO A 89 -29.68 -15.44 8.26
CA PRO A 89 -28.29 -15.15 7.93
C PRO A 89 -27.65 -14.45 9.14
N THR A 90 -26.53 -14.98 9.61
CA THR A 90 -25.72 -14.32 10.65
C THR A 90 -25.41 -12.90 10.20
N ASP A 91 -25.70 -11.90 11.04
CA ASP A 91 -25.41 -10.49 10.74
C ASP A 91 -23.94 -10.34 10.31
N PHE A 92 -23.72 -9.69 9.17
CA PHE A 92 -22.37 -9.42 8.67
C PHE A 92 -21.57 -8.62 9.71
N THR A 93 -20.35 -9.07 10.02
CA THR A 93 -19.48 -8.40 10.98
C THR A 93 -18.54 -7.43 10.28
N HIS A 94 -18.80 -6.12 10.44
CA HIS A 94 -17.94 -5.07 9.88
C HIS A 94 -16.62 -4.91 10.62
N CYS A 95 -16.56 -5.15 11.93
CA CYS A 95 -15.32 -5.05 12.69
C CYS A 95 -15.25 -6.17 13.71
N VAL A 96 -14.22 -7.01 13.61
CA VAL A 96 -13.97 -8.06 14.61
C VAL A 96 -13.82 -7.39 15.98
N GLY A 97 -14.41 -7.94 17.04
CA GLY A 97 -14.35 -7.34 18.38
C GLY A 97 -15.16 -6.05 18.58
N SER A 98 -15.81 -5.52 17.53
CA SER A 98 -16.72 -4.36 17.62
C SER A 98 -18.00 -4.63 16.82
N PRO A 99 -18.92 -5.45 17.36
CA PRO A 99 -20.12 -5.87 16.63
C PRO A 99 -21.08 -4.72 16.31
N ALA A 100 -21.01 -3.63 17.06
CA ALA A 100 -21.81 -2.43 16.85
C ALA A 100 -21.23 -1.48 15.79
N PHE A 101 -19.98 -1.66 15.37
CA PHE A 101 -19.38 -0.80 14.36
C PHE A 101 -20.12 -0.92 13.02
N ARG A 102 -20.49 0.24 12.46
CA ARG A 102 -21.03 0.38 11.11
C ARG A 102 -20.30 1.51 10.38
N PRO A 103 -19.77 1.26 9.16
CA PRO A 103 -19.07 2.28 8.38
C PRO A 103 -19.88 3.56 8.17
N GLU A 104 -21.17 3.42 7.85
CA GLU A 104 -22.08 4.53 7.59
C GLU A 104 -22.25 5.41 8.82
N ASP A 105 -22.50 4.80 9.99
CA ASP A 105 -22.65 5.52 11.25
C ASP A 105 -21.37 6.29 11.61
N LEU A 106 -20.19 5.69 11.41
CA LEU A 106 -18.91 6.35 11.66
C LEU A 106 -18.75 7.63 10.83
N ILE A 107 -19.07 7.59 9.54
CA ILE A 107 -18.88 8.74 8.64
C ILE A 107 -19.77 9.92 9.03
N GLU A 108 -20.97 9.66 9.54
CA GLU A 108 -21.89 10.70 9.99
C GLU A 108 -21.61 11.17 11.43
N ASP A 109 -20.90 10.37 12.25
CA ASP A 109 -20.54 10.69 13.63
C ASP A 109 -19.31 11.62 13.68
N THR A 110 -19.56 12.93 13.59
CA THR A 110 -18.51 13.96 13.60
C THR A 110 -17.82 14.09 14.95
N ASP A 111 -18.50 13.80 16.06
CA ASP A 111 -17.96 13.95 17.41
C ASP A 111 -16.95 12.84 17.70
N ARG A 112 -17.27 11.60 17.34
CA ARG A 112 -16.34 10.46 17.43
C ARG A 112 -15.12 10.65 16.54
N GLN A 113 -15.31 11.14 15.31
CA GLN A 113 -14.20 11.48 14.42
C GLN A 113 -13.31 12.55 15.07
N LYS A 114 -13.89 13.64 15.57
CA LYS A 114 -13.14 14.70 16.26
C LYS A 114 -12.39 14.17 17.48
N GLN A 115 -13.03 13.36 18.32
CA GLN A 115 -12.38 12.75 19.49
C GLN A 115 -11.17 11.90 19.09
N ALA A 116 -11.28 11.11 18.01
CA ALA A 116 -10.15 10.34 17.50
C ALA A 116 -9.01 11.25 17.03
N LEU A 117 -9.32 12.37 16.35
CA LEU A 117 -8.31 13.36 15.93
C LEU A 117 -7.64 14.05 17.12
N ASP A 118 -8.40 14.39 18.16
CA ASP A 118 -7.86 14.98 19.38
C ASP A 118 -6.89 14.02 20.08
N LEU A 119 -7.16 12.71 20.06
CA LEU A 119 -6.25 11.68 20.58
C LEU A 119 -4.99 11.54 19.70
N LEU A 120 -5.14 11.53 18.37
CA LEU A 120 -4.00 11.53 17.45
C LEU A 120 -3.10 12.75 17.63
N ALA A 121 -3.66 13.93 17.94
CA ALA A 121 -2.89 15.14 18.21
C ALA A 121 -1.95 15.00 19.44
N HIS A 122 -2.18 14.00 20.29
CA HIS A 122 -1.34 13.65 21.43
C HIS A 122 -0.55 12.34 21.22
N ASP A 123 -0.41 11.90 19.96
CA ASP A 123 0.26 10.64 19.57
C ASP A 123 -0.33 9.37 20.23
N ASP A 124 -1.61 9.42 20.60
CA ASP A 124 -2.34 8.29 21.18
C ASP A 124 -3.11 7.51 20.10
N LEU A 125 -2.36 6.81 19.24
CA LEU A 125 -2.90 5.93 18.22
C LEU A 125 -3.80 4.83 18.81
N TYR A 126 -3.42 4.27 19.97
CA TYR A 126 -4.16 3.20 20.62
C TYR A 126 -5.61 3.62 20.91
N ASN A 127 -5.79 4.72 21.64
CA ASN A 127 -7.12 5.18 21.98
C ASN A 127 -7.83 5.83 20.79
N ALA A 128 -7.11 6.48 19.87
CA ALA A 128 -7.71 6.99 18.64
C ALA A 128 -8.36 5.87 17.81
N SER A 129 -7.65 4.76 17.58
CA SER A 129 -8.20 3.59 16.89
C SER A 129 -9.37 2.96 17.66
N ARG A 130 -9.27 2.87 18.99
CA ARG A 130 -10.36 2.34 19.83
C ARG A 130 -11.62 3.18 19.74
N VAL A 131 -11.50 4.50 19.87
CA VAL A 131 -12.64 5.42 19.74
C VAL A 131 -13.21 5.34 18.33
N LEU A 132 -12.38 5.49 17.29
CA LEU A 132 -12.84 5.52 15.91
C LEU A 132 -13.53 4.22 15.49
N LEU A 133 -13.08 3.06 15.95
CA LEU A 133 -13.61 1.76 15.52
C LEU A 133 -14.39 1.00 16.60
N GLN A 134 -14.63 1.64 17.76
CA GLN A 134 -15.31 1.05 18.93
C GLN A 134 -14.63 -0.25 19.39
N LEU A 135 -13.31 -0.30 19.33
CA LEU A 135 -12.54 -1.49 19.73
C LEU A 135 -12.58 -1.67 21.26
N PRO A 136 -12.50 -2.92 21.74
CA PRO A 136 -12.51 -3.20 23.18
C PRO A 136 -11.29 -2.59 23.89
N GLU A 137 -11.40 -2.44 25.21
CA GLU A 137 -10.33 -1.87 26.01
C GLU A 137 -9.04 -2.68 26.00
N GLN A 138 -9.18 -4.00 26.03
CA GLN A 138 -8.08 -4.93 25.87
C GLN A 138 -8.15 -5.51 24.45
N ASP A 139 -7.64 -4.77 23.46
CA ASP A 139 -7.59 -5.26 22.09
C ASP A 139 -6.46 -6.28 21.94
N LEU A 140 -6.84 -7.56 21.88
CA LEU A 140 -5.91 -8.68 21.70
C LEU A 140 -5.74 -9.10 20.23
N TYR A 141 -6.37 -8.39 19.31
CA TYR A 141 -6.29 -8.70 17.88
C TYR A 141 -4.85 -8.58 17.38
N THR A 142 -4.43 -9.57 16.60
CA THR A 142 -3.13 -9.57 15.93
C THR A 142 -3.33 -9.12 14.49
N TYR A 143 -2.64 -8.05 14.14
CA TYR A 143 -2.65 -7.45 12.81
C TYR A 143 -1.52 -8.07 12.00
N HIS A 144 -1.84 -8.60 10.82
CA HIS A 144 -0.93 -9.37 9.99
C HIS A 144 -0.63 -8.65 8.67
N ALA A 145 0.65 -8.33 8.45
CA ALA A 145 1.16 -8.00 7.11
C ALA A 145 2.48 -8.76 6.92
N ILE A 146 3.58 -8.08 6.57
CA ILE A 146 4.94 -8.67 6.58
C ILE A 146 5.34 -9.11 7.98
N THR A 147 4.91 -8.35 8.99
CA THR A 147 5.08 -8.66 10.41
C THR A 147 3.72 -8.75 11.09
N SER A 148 3.68 -9.43 12.24
CA SER A 148 2.50 -9.55 13.08
C SER A 148 2.65 -8.67 14.31
N VAL A 149 1.69 -7.79 14.56
CA VAL A 149 1.75 -6.81 15.66
C VAL A 149 0.41 -6.70 16.35
N LYS A 150 0.41 -6.24 17.61
CA LYS A 150 -0.80 -5.82 18.34
C LYS A 150 -0.84 -4.29 18.44
N LEU A 151 -2.04 -3.73 18.55
CA LEU A 151 -2.22 -2.27 18.62
C LEU A 151 -1.41 -1.63 19.76
N ALA A 152 -1.40 -2.24 20.95
CA ALA A 152 -0.60 -1.76 22.09
C ALA A 152 0.92 -1.82 21.84
N GLN A 153 1.41 -2.84 21.12
CA GLN A 153 2.83 -2.93 20.76
C GLN A 153 3.21 -1.81 19.79
N VAL A 154 2.34 -1.51 18.82
CA VAL A 154 2.56 -0.42 17.88
C VAL A 154 2.54 0.93 18.59
N GLN A 155 1.62 1.15 19.54
CA GLN A 155 1.62 2.36 20.36
C GLN A 155 2.95 2.53 21.14
N HIS A 156 3.48 1.45 21.70
CA HIS A 156 4.80 1.50 22.35
C HIS A 156 5.89 1.93 21.37
N VAL A 157 5.91 1.36 20.15
CA VAL A 157 6.89 1.72 19.11
C VAL A 157 6.74 3.19 18.68
N VAL A 158 5.51 3.70 18.54
CA VAL A 158 5.25 5.12 18.29
C VAL A 158 5.88 6.00 19.38
N GLY A 159 5.72 5.61 20.65
CA GLY A 159 6.33 6.30 21.79
C GLY A 159 7.86 6.27 21.82
N LEU A 160 8.52 5.34 21.11
CA LEU A 160 9.98 5.33 20.97
C LEU A 160 10.48 6.38 19.96
N GLY A 161 9.60 6.90 19.10
CA GLY A 161 9.94 7.86 18.06
C GLY A 161 11.08 7.35 17.15
N GLY A 162 12.03 8.23 16.83
CA GLY A 162 13.11 7.94 15.88
C GLY A 162 14.25 7.05 16.40
N VAL A 163 14.16 6.53 17.63
CA VAL A 163 15.19 5.67 18.22
C VAL A 163 15.44 4.44 17.33
N ASN A 164 16.68 3.95 17.30
CA ASN A 164 17.11 2.81 16.46
C ASN A 164 16.80 2.98 14.96
N GLY A 165 16.68 4.21 14.48
CA GLY A 165 16.45 4.51 13.07
C GLY A 165 15.03 4.21 12.59
N LEU A 166 14.06 4.09 13.50
CA LEU A 166 12.65 3.86 13.17
C LEU A 166 12.06 4.94 12.25
N HIS A 167 12.64 6.15 12.26
CA HIS A 167 12.24 7.27 11.40
C HIS A 167 13.31 7.64 10.35
N SER A 168 14.33 6.80 10.14
CA SER A 168 15.42 7.06 9.20
C SER A 168 15.02 6.75 7.76
N TRP A 169 14.00 7.46 7.28
CA TRP A 169 13.42 7.27 5.94
C TRP A 169 14.31 7.78 4.82
N TYR A 170 15.07 8.84 5.07
CA TYR A 170 15.88 9.49 4.04
C TYR A 170 17.34 9.17 4.26
N ARG A 171 18.02 8.66 3.23
CA ARG A 171 19.43 8.30 3.29
C ARG A 171 20.26 9.02 2.22
N ASN A 172 21.45 9.42 2.61
CA ASN A 172 22.48 9.91 1.70
C ASN A 172 22.93 8.78 0.73
N GLU A 173 23.72 9.14 -0.27
CA GLU A 173 24.24 8.16 -1.25
C GLU A 173 25.15 7.11 -0.61
N ASP A 174 25.87 7.49 0.46
CA ASP A 174 26.70 6.59 1.27
C ASP A 174 25.88 5.70 2.24
N GLY A 175 24.55 5.82 2.23
CA GLY A 175 23.64 5.07 3.08
C GLY A 175 23.44 5.64 4.49
N SER A 176 24.17 6.70 4.87
CA SER A 176 24.00 7.36 6.16
C SER A 176 22.61 8.01 6.27
N PRO A 177 21.97 8.01 7.47
CA PRO A 177 20.69 8.66 7.66
C PRO A 177 20.82 10.18 7.52
N ARG A 178 19.82 10.80 6.88
CA ARG A 178 19.68 12.27 6.82
C ARG A 178 18.91 12.78 8.04
N ASP A 179 19.08 14.08 8.29
CA ASP A 179 18.22 14.79 9.24
C ASP A 179 16.76 14.67 8.83
N PRO A 180 15.84 14.50 9.79
CA PRO A 180 14.42 14.48 9.49
C PRO A 180 13.96 15.79 8.85
N PRO A 181 13.00 15.75 7.91
CA PRO A 181 12.40 16.95 7.35
C PRO A 181 11.69 17.77 8.44
N THR A 182 11.58 19.08 8.19
CA THR A 182 10.90 19.99 9.13
C THR A 182 9.40 19.74 9.15
N GLN A 183 8.72 20.13 10.25
CA GLN A 183 7.25 20.04 10.32
C GLN A 183 6.58 20.80 9.18
N ALA A 184 7.11 21.96 8.79
CA ALA A 184 6.56 22.77 7.71
C ALA A 184 6.63 22.04 6.35
N ASP A 185 7.67 21.25 6.11
CA ASP A 185 7.80 20.45 4.89
C ASP A 185 6.84 19.26 4.89
N ILE A 186 6.66 18.63 6.04
CA ILE A 186 5.67 17.54 6.24
C ILE A 186 4.25 18.06 5.98
N GLU A 187 3.86 19.21 6.55
CA GLU A 187 2.55 19.81 6.29
C GLU A 187 2.39 20.21 4.82
N ALA A 188 3.44 20.73 4.19
CA ALA A 188 3.40 21.06 2.77
C ALA A 188 3.14 19.81 1.91
N TYR A 189 3.76 18.68 2.23
CA TYR A 189 3.50 17.40 1.56
C TYR A 189 2.06 16.90 1.80
N ILE A 190 1.58 16.90 3.04
CA ILE A 190 0.20 16.49 3.38
C ILE A 190 -0.82 17.34 2.59
N SER A 191 -0.56 18.64 2.47
CA SER A 191 -1.47 19.60 1.82
C SER A 191 -1.69 19.33 0.33
N ILE A 192 -0.80 18.59 -0.34
CA ILE A 192 -0.95 18.20 -1.76
C ILE A 192 -2.23 17.39 -1.96
N PHE A 193 -2.57 16.54 -0.99
CA PHE A 193 -3.66 15.58 -1.10
C PHE A 193 -4.93 16.04 -0.38
N SER A 194 -4.90 17.22 0.25
CA SER A 194 -6.05 17.79 0.92
C SER A 194 -7.14 18.14 -0.09
N PRO A 195 -8.42 17.83 0.17
CA PRO A 195 -9.51 18.30 -0.68
C PRO A 195 -9.59 19.83 -0.73
N ALA A 196 -9.10 20.54 0.29
CA ALA A 196 -9.18 22.00 0.36
C ALA A 196 -8.19 22.73 -0.56
N THR A 197 -7.28 22.00 -1.22
CA THR A 197 -6.27 22.54 -2.13
C THR A 197 -6.51 22.09 -3.57
N ALA A 198 -5.81 22.72 -4.51
CA ALA A 198 -5.71 22.22 -5.88
C ALA A 198 -4.34 21.55 -6.04
N THR A 199 -4.31 20.24 -6.33
CA THR A 199 -3.09 19.43 -6.31
C THR A 199 -1.98 20.00 -7.19
N GLY A 200 -2.28 20.32 -8.45
CA GLY A 200 -1.26 20.81 -9.41
C GLY A 200 -0.50 22.05 -8.91
N PRO A 201 -1.21 23.15 -8.57
CA PRO A 201 -0.57 24.33 -7.98
C PRO A 201 0.18 24.06 -6.67
N VAL A 202 -0.39 23.25 -5.76
CA VAL A 202 0.27 22.96 -4.47
C VAL A 202 1.52 22.12 -4.65
N LEU A 203 1.51 21.14 -5.56
CA LEU A 203 2.68 20.36 -5.93
C LEU A 203 3.80 21.25 -6.49
N LYS A 204 3.47 22.17 -7.41
CA LYS A 204 4.44 23.16 -7.93
C LYS A 204 5.02 24.06 -6.82
N ASN A 205 4.17 24.46 -5.88
CA ASN A 205 4.60 25.25 -4.72
C ASN A 205 5.42 24.46 -3.70
N LEU A 206 5.31 23.12 -3.68
CA LEU A 206 6.17 22.26 -2.87
C LEU A 206 7.62 22.46 -3.29
N GLY A 207 7.90 22.43 -4.60
CA GLY A 207 9.24 22.60 -5.16
C GLY A 207 9.73 24.05 -5.14
N THR A 208 8.91 25.01 -5.55
CA THR A 208 9.30 26.43 -5.69
C THR A 208 9.77 27.05 -4.36
N ASN A 209 9.20 26.60 -3.23
CA ASN A 209 9.55 27.09 -1.89
C ASN A 209 10.58 26.19 -1.17
N ALA A 210 11.08 25.14 -1.82
CA ALA A 210 12.05 24.24 -1.20
C ALA A 210 13.46 24.82 -1.26
N LYS A 211 14.24 24.65 -0.18
CA LYS A 211 15.68 24.91 -0.24
C LYS A 211 16.33 23.95 -1.23
N LYS A 212 17.20 24.46 -2.10
CA LYS A 212 17.95 23.63 -3.06
C LYS A 212 18.70 22.50 -2.34
N GLY A 213 18.51 21.26 -2.80
CA GLY A 213 19.14 20.07 -2.22
C GLY A 213 18.51 19.57 -0.92
N SER A 214 17.37 20.13 -0.50
CA SER A 214 16.60 19.60 0.63
C SER A 214 15.78 18.37 0.24
N THR A 215 15.42 17.55 1.22
CA THR A 215 14.46 16.45 1.04
C THR A 215 13.17 16.90 0.35
N ARG A 216 12.62 18.06 0.75
CA ARG A 216 11.42 18.61 0.11
C ARG A 216 11.61 18.89 -1.38
N SER A 217 12.78 19.41 -1.78
CA SER A 217 13.07 19.65 -3.20
C SER A 217 13.15 18.36 -4.01
N GLU A 218 13.73 17.29 -3.44
CA GLU A 218 13.78 15.97 -4.07
C GLU A 218 12.40 15.32 -4.17
N VAL A 219 11.58 15.45 -3.12
CA VAL A 219 10.19 14.96 -3.12
C VAL A 219 9.37 15.70 -4.18
N ALA A 220 9.45 17.03 -4.24
CA ALA A 220 8.72 17.81 -5.23
C ALA A 220 9.09 17.37 -6.66
N ALA A 221 10.39 17.28 -6.95
CA ALA A 221 10.88 16.82 -8.25
C ALA A 221 10.38 15.39 -8.56
N SER A 222 10.45 14.47 -7.59
CA SER A 222 10.01 13.08 -7.78
C SER A 222 8.51 12.95 -8.03
N LEU A 223 7.68 13.77 -7.38
CA LEU A 223 6.23 13.77 -7.55
C LEU A 223 5.82 14.48 -8.85
N GLU A 224 6.50 15.57 -9.23
CA GLU A 224 6.25 16.28 -10.50
C GLU A 224 6.59 15.41 -11.71
N ASP A 225 7.76 14.76 -11.69
CA ASP A 225 8.22 13.88 -12.77
C ASP A 225 7.23 12.73 -13.07
N LYS A 226 6.64 12.16 -12.02
CA LYS A 226 5.70 11.04 -12.14
C LYS A 226 4.26 11.47 -12.37
N ARG A 227 3.92 12.75 -12.18
CA ARG A 227 2.55 13.21 -12.35
C ARG A 227 2.25 13.42 -13.83
N TYR A 228 1.33 12.64 -14.36
CA TYR A 228 0.91 12.67 -15.75
C TYR A 228 -0.61 12.76 -15.89
N LEU A 229 -1.07 13.65 -16.77
CA LEU A 229 -2.42 13.67 -17.31
C LEU A 229 -2.31 13.79 -18.82
N HIS A 230 -3.02 12.95 -19.56
CA HIS A 230 -3.03 13.04 -21.02
C HIS A 230 -3.52 14.44 -21.45
N SER A 231 -2.83 15.08 -22.40
CA SER A 231 -3.09 16.46 -22.84
C SER A 231 -4.56 16.73 -23.16
N ALA A 232 -5.18 15.85 -23.96
CA ALA A 232 -6.59 15.89 -24.34
C ALA A 232 -7.59 15.84 -23.15
N LEU A 233 -7.14 15.39 -21.97
CA LEU A 233 -7.99 15.22 -20.79
C LEU A 233 -7.66 16.19 -19.65
N VAL A 234 -6.61 17.01 -19.76
CA VAL A 234 -6.18 17.93 -18.69
C VAL A 234 -7.31 18.83 -18.21
N ALA A 235 -8.06 19.44 -19.14
CA ALA A 235 -9.17 20.31 -18.80
C ALA A 235 -10.29 19.58 -18.03
N LYS A 236 -10.57 18.33 -18.41
CA LYS A 236 -11.58 17.49 -17.74
C LYS A 236 -11.08 16.97 -16.38
N LEU A 237 -9.79 16.66 -16.25
CA LEU A 237 -9.23 15.98 -15.07
C LEU A 237 -8.53 16.93 -14.10
N THR A 238 -8.63 18.25 -14.31
CA THR A 238 -8.20 19.23 -13.32
C THR A 238 -9.26 19.35 -12.23
N ILE A 239 -9.04 18.67 -11.10
CA ILE A 239 -10.01 18.64 -9.99
C ILE A 239 -9.92 19.95 -9.19
N PRO A 240 -11.03 20.69 -9.02
CA PRO A 240 -11.05 21.92 -8.24
C PRO A 240 -10.96 21.61 -6.73
N LYS A 241 -10.51 22.59 -5.96
CA LYS A 241 -10.56 22.52 -4.49
C LYS A 241 -12.00 22.32 -3.99
N CYS A 242 -12.17 21.46 -3.01
CA CYS A 242 -13.43 21.12 -2.38
C CYS A 242 -13.33 21.25 -0.86
N LYS A 243 -14.01 22.25 -0.28
CA LYS A 243 -14.05 22.42 1.19
C LYS A 243 -14.97 21.42 1.89
N LYS A 244 -15.87 20.78 1.14
CA LYS A 244 -16.88 19.85 1.63
C LYS A 244 -16.94 18.65 0.68
N PRO A 245 -15.93 17.75 0.73
CA PRO A 245 -15.96 16.55 -0.10
C PRO A 245 -17.23 15.72 0.20
N PRO A 246 -17.67 14.85 -0.73
CA PRO A 246 -18.87 14.02 -0.54
C PRO A 246 -18.86 13.11 0.70
N SER A 247 -17.68 12.86 1.28
CA SER A 247 -17.49 12.06 2.48
C SER A 247 -16.29 12.54 3.27
N THR A 248 -16.33 12.36 4.59
CA THR A 248 -15.10 12.34 5.39
C THR A 248 -14.26 11.12 5.03
N ASN A 249 -12.97 11.18 5.37
CA ASN A 249 -12.01 10.12 5.04
C ASN A 249 -11.11 9.88 6.25
N PRO A 250 -11.54 9.08 7.24
CA PRO A 250 -10.75 8.83 8.44
C PRO A 250 -9.36 8.25 8.14
N TYR A 251 -9.23 7.48 7.05
CA TYR A 251 -7.93 6.99 6.62
C TYR A 251 -6.97 8.13 6.24
N PHE A 252 -7.46 9.16 5.56
CA PHE A 252 -6.65 10.34 5.24
C PHE A 252 -6.10 11.01 6.49
N ASP A 253 -6.93 11.14 7.53
CA ASP A 253 -6.52 11.79 8.78
C ASP A 253 -5.49 10.96 9.56
N PHE A 254 -5.70 9.65 9.66
CA PHE A 254 -4.73 8.72 10.26
C PHE A 254 -3.41 8.70 9.48
N TRP A 255 -3.49 8.71 8.14
CA TRP A 255 -2.31 8.82 7.29
C TRP A 255 -1.57 10.16 7.51
N ALA A 256 -2.29 11.28 7.56
CA ALA A 256 -1.69 12.59 7.80
C ALA A 256 -1.00 12.65 9.17
N TRP A 257 -1.64 12.12 10.22
CA TRP A 257 -1.00 11.93 11.53
C TRP A 257 0.27 11.08 11.42
N SER A 258 0.23 9.96 10.69
CA SER A 258 1.41 9.11 10.53
C SER A 258 2.57 9.81 9.85
N CYS A 259 2.30 10.74 8.93
CA CYS A 259 3.34 11.54 8.31
C CYS A 259 4.06 12.43 9.34
N ARG A 260 3.29 13.06 10.24
CA ARG A 260 3.83 13.89 11.33
C ARG A 260 4.62 13.05 12.32
N SER A 261 3.99 12.00 12.83
CA SER A 261 4.57 11.12 13.85
C SER A 261 5.87 10.49 13.36
N LEU A 262 5.89 9.98 12.12
CA LEU A 262 7.05 9.31 11.55
C LEU A 262 8.06 10.25 10.87
N LYS A 263 7.81 11.58 10.87
CA LYS A 263 8.66 12.57 10.18
C LYS A 263 8.83 12.27 8.68
N TRP A 264 7.72 11.93 8.02
CA TRP A 264 7.66 11.60 6.60
C TRP A 264 7.17 12.79 5.78
N CYS A 265 7.97 13.21 4.80
CA CYS A 265 7.72 14.34 3.90
C CYS A 265 7.43 13.87 2.45
N GLY A 266 7.23 12.57 2.23
CA GLY A 266 6.93 12.01 0.93
C GLY A 266 8.10 11.29 0.24
N PRO A 267 7.80 10.62 -0.89
CA PRO A 267 8.75 9.77 -1.59
C PRO A 267 9.76 10.57 -2.42
N CYS A 268 11.00 10.10 -2.42
CA CYS A 268 12.07 10.57 -3.30
C CYS A 268 13.13 9.46 -3.43
N PRO A 269 14.14 9.61 -4.31
CA PRO A 269 15.22 8.63 -4.44
C PRO A 269 15.94 8.31 -3.12
N ALA A 270 16.05 9.27 -2.20
CA ALA A 270 16.65 9.05 -0.88
C ALA A 270 15.80 8.15 0.03
N ALA A 271 14.49 8.09 -0.20
CA ALA A 271 13.57 7.24 0.57
C ALA A 271 13.38 5.85 -0.02
N GLU A 272 13.55 5.69 -1.33
CA GLU A 272 13.40 4.40 -2.02
C GLU A 272 14.42 3.34 -1.57
N ARG A 273 15.55 3.79 -1.00
CA ARG A 273 16.60 2.93 -0.43
C ARG A 273 16.17 2.24 0.87
N VAL A 274 15.04 2.61 1.46
CA VAL A 274 14.53 2.01 2.70
C VAL A 274 13.53 0.91 2.35
N ALA A 275 13.96 -0.34 2.49
CA ALA A 275 13.13 -1.52 2.17
C ALA A 275 12.06 -1.84 3.23
N THR A 276 12.20 -1.30 4.43
CA THR A 276 11.30 -1.57 5.56
C THR A 276 10.12 -0.59 5.60
N SER A 277 9.10 -0.96 6.36
CA SER A 277 7.97 -0.08 6.65
C SER A 277 7.75 -0.04 8.15
N HIS A 278 7.16 1.05 8.64
CA HIS A 278 6.90 1.20 10.06
C HIS A 278 5.83 0.20 10.54
N HIS A 279 5.88 -0.18 11.82
CA HIS A 279 4.96 -1.13 12.46
C HIS A 279 3.50 -0.66 12.51
N ILE A 280 3.21 0.59 12.14
CA ILE A 280 1.83 1.09 11.99
C ILE A 280 1.14 0.55 10.74
N LEU A 281 1.90 0.13 9.73
CA LEU A 281 1.35 -0.25 8.44
C LEU A 281 0.35 -1.41 8.54
N PRO A 282 0.63 -2.52 9.27
CA PRO A 282 -0.37 -3.57 9.48
C PRO A 282 -1.66 -3.05 10.14
N ILE A 283 -1.58 -2.12 11.09
CA ILE A 283 -2.76 -1.54 11.74
C ILE A 283 -3.64 -0.85 10.70
N PHE A 284 -3.05 0.04 9.91
CA PHE A 284 -3.81 0.85 8.94
C PHE A 284 -4.32 0.00 7.79
N MET A 285 -3.54 -0.99 7.33
CA MET A 285 -3.99 -1.96 6.33
C MET A 285 -5.25 -2.70 6.79
N HIS A 286 -5.25 -3.20 8.03
CA HIS A 286 -6.40 -3.91 8.59
C HIS A 286 -7.61 -3.02 8.87
N HIS A 287 -7.40 -1.74 9.16
CA HIS A 287 -8.48 -0.78 9.41
C HIS A 287 -9.04 -0.16 8.14
N PHE A 288 -8.22 0.12 7.13
CA PHE A 288 -8.60 0.94 5.98
C PHE A 288 -8.10 0.44 4.61
N GLY A 289 -7.29 -0.62 4.55
CA GLY A 289 -6.74 -1.17 3.31
C GLY A 289 -5.36 -0.60 2.94
N CYS A 290 -4.79 -1.03 1.82
CA CYS A 290 -3.35 -0.84 1.55
C CYS A 290 -2.94 0.57 1.10
N ALA A 291 -3.84 1.34 0.52
CA ALA A 291 -3.54 2.68 -0.02
C ALA A 291 -4.66 3.66 0.33
N THR A 292 -4.29 4.87 0.72
CA THR A 292 -5.24 5.92 1.10
C THR A 292 -5.80 6.61 -0.14
N PRO A 293 -7.13 6.62 -0.37
CA PRO A 293 -7.71 7.40 -1.45
C PRO A 293 -7.64 8.90 -1.14
N SER A 294 -7.31 9.72 -2.14
CA SER A 294 -7.41 11.19 -2.08
C SER A 294 -8.70 11.67 -2.75
N HIS A 295 -9.15 12.90 -2.44
CA HIS A 295 -10.29 13.52 -3.13
C HIS A 295 -10.07 13.59 -4.65
N GLU A 296 -8.86 13.97 -5.08
CA GLU A 296 -8.50 14.03 -6.51
C GLU A 296 -8.66 12.65 -7.16
N SER A 297 -8.17 11.57 -6.54
CA SER A 297 -8.27 10.22 -7.08
C SER A 297 -9.71 9.72 -7.22
N LEU A 298 -10.54 9.93 -6.20
CA LEU A 298 -11.96 9.53 -6.21
C LEU A 298 -12.76 10.35 -7.24
N ALA A 299 -12.49 11.65 -7.35
CA ALA A 299 -13.12 12.52 -8.33
C ALA A 299 -12.71 12.18 -9.77
N MET A 300 -11.42 11.92 -10.03
CA MET A 300 -10.95 11.47 -11.35
C MET A 300 -11.59 10.15 -11.76
N LEU A 301 -11.64 9.16 -10.85
CA LEU A 301 -12.33 7.89 -11.11
C LEU A 301 -13.82 8.11 -11.41
N LYS A 302 -14.49 9.01 -10.69
CA LYS A 302 -15.88 9.38 -11.01
C LYS A 302 -16.04 9.87 -12.45
N MET A 303 -15.16 10.79 -12.88
CA MET A 303 -15.22 11.40 -14.21
C MET A 303 -14.84 10.44 -15.34
N LEU A 304 -13.95 9.48 -15.08
CA LEU A 304 -13.48 8.49 -16.03
C LEU A 304 -14.41 7.26 -16.09
N ALA A 305 -15.06 6.91 -14.99
CA ALA A 305 -16.11 5.90 -14.97
C ALA A 305 -17.32 6.35 -15.79
N ASP A 306 -17.66 7.64 -15.77
CA ASP A 306 -18.68 8.22 -16.66
C ASP A 306 -20.02 7.48 -16.55
N GLY A 307 -20.46 7.26 -15.31
CA GLY A 307 -21.69 6.54 -14.97
C GLY A 307 -21.58 5.01 -15.02
N ARG A 308 -20.51 4.45 -15.56
CA ARG A 308 -20.30 3.00 -15.60
C ARG A 308 -19.98 2.45 -14.20
N PRO A 309 -20.42 1.22 -13.89
CA PRO A 309 -20.03 0.57 -12.65
C PRO A 309 -18.52 0.26 -12.62
N ILE A 310 -17.96 0.26 -11.42
CA ILE A 310 -16.57 -0.14 -11.16
C ILE A 310 -16.58 -1.58 -10.62
N ALA A 311 -15.80 -2.46 -11.24
CA ALA A 311 -15.46 -3.77 -10.68
C ALA A 311 -14.16 -3.63 -9.87
N ASP A 312 -14.27 -3.59 -8.55
CA ASP A 312 -13.13 -3.52 -7.62
C ASP A 312 -12.68 -4.95 -7.31
N ILE A 313 -11.71 -5.45 -8.08
CA ILE A 313 -11.26 -6.85 -8.03
C ILE A 313 -10.03 -6.97 -7.14
N GLY A 314 -10.09 -7.87 -6.16
CA GLY A 314 -9.14 -7.89 -5.05
C GLY A 314 -9.42 -6.76 -4.06
N SER A 315 -10.70 -6.46 -3.83
CA SER A 315 -11.14 -5.30 -3.03
C SER A 315 -10.67 -5.31 -1.56
N GLY A 316 -10.15 -6.44 -1.06
CA GLY A 316 -9.71 -6.59 0.32
C GLY A 316 -10.84 -6.31 1.30
N ASN A 317 -10.64 -5.32 2.16
CA ASN A 317 -11.69 -4.88 3.09
C ASN A 317 -12.74 -3.92 2.50
N GLY A 318 -12.59 -3.53 1.23
CA GLY A 318 -13.56 -2.71 0.51
C GLY A 318 -13.55 -1.22 0.87
N TYR A 319 -12.51 -0.67 1.50
CA TYR A 319 -12.46 0.77 1.81
C TYR A 319 -12.58 1.66 0.57
N TRP A 320 -11.88 1.30 -0.52
CA TRP A 320 -11.99 2.02 -1.79
C TRP A 320 -13.40 1.92 -2.38
N ALA A 321 -14.01 0.74 -2.38
CA ALA A 321 -15.39 0.57 -2.80
C ALA A 321 -16.36 1.44 -1.99
N PHE A 322 -16.21 1.47 -0.65
CA PHE A 322 -17.00 2.32 0.23
C PHE A 322 -16.83 3.80 -0.12
N MET A 323 -15.60 4.30 -0.22
CA MET A 323 -15.32 5.70 -0.53
C MET A 323 -15.82 6.12 -1.93
N LEU A 324 -15.68 5.26 -2.94
CA LEU A 324 -16.20 5.50 -4.28
C LEU A 324 -17.74 5.55 -4.29
N ARG A 325 -18.42 4.69 -3.52
CA ARG A 325 -19.89 4.76 -3.36
C ARG A 325 -20.34 6.09 -2.76
N ARG A 326 -19.60 6.62 -1.77
CA ARG A 326 -19.87 7.95 -1.22
C ARG A 326 -19.69 9.09 -2.24
N TYR A 327 -18.91 8.87 -3.30
CA TYR A 327 -18.79 9.81 -4.43
C TYR A 327 -19.91 9.63 -5.48
N GLY A 328 -20.87 8.73 -5.23
CA GLY A 328 -22.01 8.45 -6.10
C GLY A 328 -21.73 7.43 -7.20
N LEU A 329 -20.68 6.62 -7.06
CA LEU A 329 -20.38 5.55 -8.02
C LEU A 329 -21.07 4.25 -7.63
N THR A 330 -21.42 3.45 -8.65
CA THR A 330 -21.79 2.05 -8.46
C THR A 330 -20.51 1.22 -8.44
N VAL A 331 -20.25 0.51 -7.34
CA VAL A 331 -19.05 -0.33 -7.19
C VAL A 331 -19.45 -1.76 -6.83
N ARG A 332 -18.84 -2.72 -7.51
CA ARG A 332 -18.95 -4.16 -7.28
C ARG A 332 -17.64 -4.66 -6.65
N PRO A 333 -17.55 -4.74 -5.31
CA PRO A 333 -16.40 -5.31 -4.63
C PRO A 333 -16.36 -6.83 -4.85
N VAL A 334 -15.22 -7.34 -5.27
CA VAL A 334 -14.97 -8.77 -5.51
C VAL A 334 -13.63 -9.12 -4.86
N ASP A 335 -13.63 -10.17 -4.05
CA ASP A 335 -12.42 -10.66 -3.40
C ASP A 335 -12.50 -12.17 -3.19
N ASN A 336 -11.35 -12.84 -3.09
CA ASN A 336 -11.31 -14.28 -2.83
C ASN A 336 -11.21 -14.61 -1.33
N MET A 337 -11.15 -13.59 -0.46
CA MET A 337 -11.08 -13.67 0.99
C MET A 337 -9.87 -14.48 1.49
N GLN A 338 -8.77 -14.49 0.74
CA GLN A 338 -7.50 -15.08 1.21
C GLN A 338 -6.87 -14.28 2.35
N SER A 339 -7.20 -13.00 2.44
CA SER A 339 -6.75 -12.08 3.48
C SER A 339 -7.81 -11.94 4.57
N GLU A 340 -7.39 -12.00 5.82
CA GLU A 340 -8.26 -11.63 6.95
C GLU A 340 -8.07 -10.16 7.28
N TRP A 341 -9.18 -9.43 7.45
CA TRP A 341 -9.19 -8.01 7.78
C TRP A 341 -9.83 -7.80 9.15
N ARG A 342 -9.37 -6.75 9.87
CA ARG A 342 -10.01 -6.36 11.14
C ARG A 342 -11.35 -5.71 10.87
N VAL A 343 -11.36 -4.80 9.90
CA VAL A 343 -12.52 -4.02 9.47
C VAL A 343 -12.84 -4.37 8.04
N ASN A 344 -14.12 -4.56 7.71
CA ASN A 344 -14.69 -4.63 6.37
C ASN A 344 -15.68 -3.47 6.19
N TRP A 345 -15.46 -2.65 5.17
CA TRP A 345 -16.21 -1.41 4.94
C TRP A 345 -17.46 -1.59 4.07
N VAL A 346 -17.60 -2.75 3.45
CA VAL A 346 -18.77 -3.12 2.66
C VAL A 346 -19.17 -4.54 3.04
N SER A 347 -20.48 -4.79 3.10
CA SER A 347 -21.05 -6.08 3.49
C SER A 347 -21.42 -6.98 2.31
N ASP A 348 -21.33 -6.44 1.09
CA ASP A 348 -21.78 -7.07 -0.14
C ASP A 348 -20.61 -7.51 -1.06
N THR A 349 -19.42 -7.74 -0.51
CA THR A 349 -18.28 -8.28 -1.28
C THR A 349 -18.63 -9.64 -1.87
N VAL A 350 -18.53 -9.74 -3.19
CA VAL A 350 -18.74 -11.01 -3.90
C VAL A 350 -17.50 -11.88 -3.72
N ILE A 351 -17.66 -13.02 -3.04
CA ILE A 351 -16.57 -13.97 -2.83
C ILE A 351 -16.33 -14.76 -4.12
N SER A 352 -15.27 -14.42 -4.87
CA SER A 352 -14.94 -15.06 -6.14
C SER A 352 -13.48 -14.82 -6.53
N ASP A 353 -12.93 -15.74 -7.33
CA ASP A 353 -11.78 -15.41 -8.18
C ASP A 353 -12.17 -14.31 -9.19
N GLY A 354 -11.27 -13.34 -9.40
CA GLY A 354 -11.54 -12.18 -10.22
C GLY A 354 -11.73 -12.49 -11.70
N VAL A 355 -10.93 -13.39 -12.27
CA VAL A 355 -11.05 -13.80 -13.69
C VAL A 355 -12.35 -14.58 -13.90
N GLN A 356 -12.69 -15.48 -12.99
CA GLN A 356 -13.97 -16.19 -13.01
C GLN A 356 -15.15 -15.24 -12.90
N TRP A 357 -15.06 -14.24 -12.02
CA TRP A 357 -16.11 -13.23 -11.87
C TRP A 357 -16.29 -12.42 -13.16
N LEU A 358 -15.19 -11.95 -13.78
CA LEU A 358 -15.26 -11.23 -15.06
C LEU A 358 -15.93 -12.08 -16.14
N ARG A 359 -15.58 -13.36 -16.28
CA ARG A 359 -16.20 -14.27 -17.27
C ARG A 359 -17.71 -14.40 -17.07
N LYS A 360 -18.18 -14.45 -15.82
CA LYS A 360 -19.61 -14.50 -15.48
C LYS A 360 -20.34 -13.16 -15.70
N ASN A 361 -19.60 -12.06 -15.80
CA ASN A 361 -20.12 -10.70 -15.95
C ASN A 361 -19.72 -10.09 -17.30
N ALA A 362 -19.89 -10.86 -18.38
CA ALA A 362 -19.62 -10.43 -19.77
C ALA A 362 -18.22 -9.84 -20.00
N GLY A 363 -17.21 -10.38 -19.29
CA GLY A 363 -15.83 -9.90 -19.34
C GLY A 363 -15.65 -8.48 -18.77
N GLY A 364 -16.65 -7.90 -18.09
CA GLY A 364 -16.60 -6.53 -17.59
C GLY A 364 -16.65 -5.47 -18.69
N ARG A 365 -17.19 -5.78 -19.88
CA ARG A 365 -17.20 -4.90 -21.07
C ARG A 365 -17.70 -3.48 -20.79
N ASP A 366 -18.76 -3.34 -20.02
CA ASP A 366 -19.41 -2.05 -19.72
C ASP A 366 -18.98 -1.47 -18.37
N MET A 367 -17.85 -1.93 -17.82
CA MET A 367 -17.35 -1.56 -16.50
C MET A 367 -15.99 -0.86 -16.59
N VAL A 368 -15.58 -0.26 -15.47
CA VAL A 368 -14.18 0.05 -15.19
C VAL A 368 -13.61 -1.05 -14.31
N LEU A 369 -12.46 -1.60 -14.67
CA LEU A 369 -11.72 -2.50 -13.78
C LEU A 369 -10.88 -1.65 -12.82
N LEU A 370 -11.04 -1.84 -11.51
CA LEU A 370 -10.20 -1.25 -10.47
C LEU A 370 -9.42 -2.36 -9.79
N LEU A 371 -8.10 -2.18 -9.70
CA LEU A 371 -7.19 -3.03 -8.93
C LEU A 371 -6.53 -2.16 -7.85
N VAL A 372 -6.84 -2.43 -6.59
CA VAL A 372 -6.19 -1.74 -5.46
C VAL A 372 -5.13 -2.63 -4.85
N TYR A 373 -3.88 -2.20 -4.97
CA TYR A 373 -2.70 -2.86 -4.42
C TYR A 373 -2.59 -4.34 -4.86
N PRO A 374 -2.60 -4.61 -6.19
CA PRO A 374 -2.62 -5.99 -6.69
C PRO A 374 -1.41 -6.77 -6.18
N VAL A 375 -1.63 -8.05 -5.87
CA VAL A 375 -0.56 -8.92 -5.32
C VAL A 375 0.54 -9.18 -6.35
N VAL A 376 1.77 -9.31 -5.86
CA VAL A 376 2.94 -9.58 -6.72
C VAL A 376 3.02 -11.03 -7.18
N GLY A 377 2.58 -12.01 -6.39
CA GLY A 377 2.77 -13.44 -6.70
C GLY A 377 4.25 -13.86 -6.73
N GLY A 378 4.55 -15.16 -6.94
CA GLY A 378 5.94 -15.64 -7.07
C GLY A 378 6.80 -15.56 -5.80
N GLY A 379 6.19 -15.29 -4.64
CA GLY A 379 6.83 -15.15 -3.34
C GLY A 379 6.82 -16.44 -2.51
N VAL A 380 7.00 -16.30 -1.19
CA VAL A 380 6.94 -17.42 -0.24
C VAL A 380 5.56 -18.11 -0.25
N GLY A 381 4.51 -17.36 -0.60
CA GLY A 381 3.15 -17.88 -0.81
C GLY A 381 2.94 -18.68 -2.10
N GLY A 382 3.95 -18.79 -2.98
CA GLY A 382 3.85 -19.46 -4.28
C GLY A 382 3.21 -18.61 -5.38
N GLY A 383 2.80 -19.26 -6.48
CA GLY A 383 2.24 -18.61 -7.68
C GLY A 383 3.30 -18.11 -8.66
N ILE A 384 2.86 -17.52 -9.77
CA ILE A 384 3.74 -16.88 -10.76
C ILE A 384 3.78 -15.37 -10.49
N GLU A 385 4.96 -14.75 -10.61
CA GLU A 385 5.10 -13.30 -10.46
C GLU A 385 4.19 -12.55 -11.46
N GLY A 386 3.39 -11.61 -10.95
CA GLY A 386 2.43 -10.79 -11.66
C GLY A 386 1.25 -11.55 -12.27
N GLU A 387 1.05 -12.82 -11.92
CA GLU A 387 0.00 -13.67 -12.51
C GLU A 387 -1.40 -13.11 -12.30
N PHE A 388 -1.69 -12.61 -11.10
CA PHE A 388 -2.97 -11.99 -10.77
C PHE A 388 -3.27 -10.81 -11.70
N THR A 389 -2.34 -9.85 -11.78
CA THR A 389 -2.48 -8.66 -12.63
C THR A 389 -2.58 -9.04 -14.11
N ARG A 390 -1.66 -9.89 -14.62
CA ARG A 390 -1.64 -10.32 -16.03
C ARG A 390 -2.94 -11.01 -16.43
N SER A 391 -3.42 -11.93 -15.60
CA SER A 391 -4.64 -12.69 -15.87
C SER A 391 -5.87 -11.79 -15.92
N LEU A 392 -5.97 -10.80 -15.04
CA LEU A 392 -7.08 -9.84 -15.03
C LEU A 392 -7.03 -8.89 -16.22
N VAL A 393 -5.87 -8.31 -16.54
CA VAL A 393 -5.73 -7.43 -17.71
C VAL A 393 -6.05 -8.18 -19.01
N THR A 394 -5.62 -9.44 -19.12
CA THR A 394 -5.94 -10.32 -20.27
C THR A 394 -7.42 -10.66 -20.33
N ALA A 395 -8.06 -10.97 -19.21
CA ALA A 395 -9.46 -11.39 -19.17
C ALA A 395 -10.46 -10.24 -19.35
N PHE A 396 -10.05 -9.01 -19.02
CA PHE A 396 -10.91 -7.84 -19.04
C PHE A 396 -11.24 -7.41 -20.48
N GLN A 397 -12.53 -7.31 -20.79
CA GLN A 397 -13.06 -6.91 -22.10
C GLN A 397 -13.54 -5.46 -22.11
N GLY A 398 -13.51 -4.75 -20.98
CA GLY A 398 -13.82 -3.32 -20.92
C GLY A 398 -12.70 -2.45 -21.50
N ASN A 399 -12.85 -1.14 -21.36
CA ASN A 399 -11.96 -0.16 -22.03
C ASN A 399 -11.32 0.85 -21.07
N THR A 400 -11.46 0.66 -19.75
CA THR A 400 -10.83 1.50 -18.74
C THR A 400 -10.35 0.63 -17.58
N ILE A 401 -9.05 0.69 -17.30
CA ILE A 401 -8.42 0.03 -16.16
C ILE A 401 -7.86 1.13 -15.25
N ALA A 402 -8.19 1.07 -13.96
CA ALA A 402 -7.59 1.85 -12.92
C ALA A 402 -6.77 0.93 -12.01
N VAL A 403 -5.54 1.33 -11.68
CA VAL A 403 -4.69 0.62 -10.74
C VAL A 403 -4.20 1.59 -9.68
N VAL A 404 -4.40 1.21 -8.43
CA VAL A 404 -3.81 1.88 -7.27
C VAL A 404 -2.66 1.00 -6.77
N GLY A 405 -1.46 1.54 -6.67
CA GLY A 405 -0.32 0.77 -6.18
C GLY A 405 0.96 1.58 -6.17
N THR A 406 2.06 0.90 -5.87
CA THR A 406 3.36 1.55 -5.71
C THR A 406 3.95 1.88 -7.08
N GLN A 407 4.51 3.08 -7.21
CA GLN A 407 5.20 3.62 -8.39
C GLN A 407 6.71 3.74 -8.18
N ASN A 408 7.25 2.91 -7.28
CA ASN A 408 8.67 2.67 -7.09
C ASN A 408 8.95 1.18 -7.28
N HIS A 409 10.23 0.81 -7.45
CA HIS A 409 10.61 -0.56 -7.78
C HIS A 409 10.81 -1.42 -6.52
N ASN A 410 10.04 -1.16 -5.46
CA ASN A 410 10.21 -1.84 -4.17
C ASN A 410 9.55 -3.23 -4.12
N GLY A 411 8.83 -3.62 -5.18
CA GLY A 411 8.23 -4.95 -5.30
C GLY A 411 7.04 -5.22 -4.38
N TYR A 412 6.26 -4.20 -4.03
CA TYR A 412 5.10 -4.36 -3.15
C TYR A 412 3.77 -4.55 -3.90
N THR A 413 3.65 -4.11 -5.16
CA THR A 413 2.40 -4.23 -5.91
C THR A 413 2.63 -4.72 -7.33
N GLY A 414 1.85 -5.70 -7.76
CA GLY A 414 1.79 -6.22 -9.13
C GLY A 414 3.01 -7.03 -9.53
N PHE A 415 4.21 -6.46 -9.43
CA PHE A 415 5.47 -7.04 -9.92
C PHE A 415 6.62 -6.71 -8.97
N LYS A 416 7.67 -7.53 -8.96
CA LYS A 416 8.83 -7.32 -8.07
C LYS A 416 9.69 -6.15 -8.52
N GLY A 417 9.93 -6.04 -9.82
CA GLY A 417 10.91 -5.12 -10.40
C GLY A 417 10.37 -4.30 -11.56
N MET A 418 9.06 -4.06 -11.60
CA MET A 418 8.40 -3.34 -12.69
C MET A 418 7.22 -2.53 -12.14
N THR A 419 7.07 -1.30 -12.59
CA THR A 419 5.90 -0.49 -12.25
C THR A 419 4.73 -0.82 -13.16
N MET A 420 3.51 -0.39 -12.77
CA MET A 420 2.31 -0.66 -13.57
C MET A 420 2.39 -0.02 -14.96
N ASP A 421 2.96 1.17 -15.09
CA ASP A 421 3.11 1.83 -16.39
C ASP A 421 4.16 1.18 -17.29
N GLU A 422 5.30 0.73 -16.74
CA GLU A 422 6.28 -0.08 -17.49
C GLU A 422 5.65 -1.39 -18.00
N PHE A 423 4.85 -2.05 -17.16
CA PHE A 423 4.12 -3.26 -17.53
C PHE A 423 3.14 -2.99 -18.69
N MET A 424 2.31 -1.97 -18.58
CA MET A 424 1.31 -1.65 -19.60
C MET A 424 1.97 -1.22 -20.92
N GLU A 425 3.03 -0.40 -20.88
CA GLU A 425 3.77 0.02 -22.08
C GLU A 425 4.43 -1.15 -22.80
N ARG A 426 5.02 -2.08 -22.05
CA ARG A 426 5.76 -3.21 -22.61
C ARG A 426 4.85 -4.33 -23.12
N GLU A 427 3.84 -4.70 -22.34
CA GLU A 427 3.03 -5.92 -22.58
C GLU A 427 1.65 -5.62 -23.20
N HIS A 428 1.18 -4.35 -23.17
CA HIS A 428 -0.21 -3.99 -23.49
C HIS A 428 -0.34 -2.69 -24.29
N LYS A 429 0.31 -2.64 -25.47
CA LYS A 429 0.39 -1.46 -26.35
C LYS A 429 -0.96 -0.92 -26.83
N GLU A 430 -2.02 -1.71 -26.75
CA GLU A 430 -3.38 -1.29 -27.07
C GLU A 430 -4.00 -0.34 -26.03
N TRP A 431 -3.34 -0.17 -24.88
CA TRP A 431 -3.78 0.69 -23.80
C TRP A 431 -2.96 1.98 -23.73
N THR A 432 -3.67 3.11 -23.70
CA THR A 432 -3.09 4.44 -23.52
C THR A 432 -3.16 4.83 -22.05
N LYS A 433 -2.03 5.16 -21.43
CA LYS A 433 -2.00 5.79 -20.10
C LYS A 433 -2.66 7.16 -20.21
N VAL A 434 -3.69 7.40 -19.40
CA VAL A 434 -4.42 8.68 -19.39
C VAL A 434 -4.23 9.47 -18.09
N VAL A 435 -3.94 8.77 -17.00
CA VAL A 435 -3.68 9.36 -15.68
C VAL A 435 -2.56 8.60 -15.00
N GLN A 436 -1.64 9.34 -14.37
CA GLN A 436 -0.80 8.89 -13.27
C GLN A 436 -0.71 10.05 -12.26
N ILE A 437 -1.28 9.88 -11.08
CA ILE A 437 -1.19 10.89 -10.02
C ILE A 437 -0.65 10.27 -8.73
N PRO A 438 0.13 11.03 -7.94
CA PRO A 438 0.56 10.55 -6.65
C PRO A 438 -0.64 10.39 -5.71
N LEU A 439 -0.51 9.43 -4.79
CA LEU A 439 -1.44 9.20 -3.69
C LEU A 439 -0.75 9.44 -2.34
N PRO A 440 -1.53 9.69 -1.27
CA PRO A 440 -0.99 9.70 0.07
C PRO A 440 -0.23 8.40 0.35
N SER A 441 1.08 8.51 0.55
CA SER A 441 1.99 7.36 0.63
C SER A 441 2.48 7.18 2.06
N PHE A 442 2.51 5.95 2.54
CA PHE A 442 3.18 5.64 3.82
C PHE A 442 4.68 5.89 3.75
N ALA A 443 5.30 6.05 4.92
CA ALA A 443 6.74 6.19 5.00
C ALA A 443 7.46 4.99 4.35
N GLY A 444 8.39 5.30 3.44
CA GLY A 444 9.10 4.30 2.62
C GLY A 444 8.31 3.77 1.41
N LYS A 445 7.12 4.32 1.13
CA LYS A 445 6.29 3.98 -0.04
C LYS A 445 6.15 5.16 -0.99
N ASN A 446 5.78 4.85 -2.23
CA ASN A 446 5.45 5.83 -3.24
C ASN A 446 4.22 5.32 -3.99
N GLU A 447 3.03 5.72 -3.57
CA GLU A 447 1.76 5.23 -4.10
C GLU A 447 1.22 6.13 -5.21
N ALA A 448 0.53 5.54 -6.18
CA ALA A 448 -0.10 6.25 -7.28
C ALA A 448 -1.43 5.62 -7.72
N LEU A 449 -2.25 6.46 -8.36
CA LEU A 449 -3.35 6.02 -9.21
C LEU A 449 -2.88 6.09 -10.66
N TYR A 450 -2.93 4.97 -11.35
CA TYR A 450 -2.81 4.85 -12.79
C TYR A 450 -4.18 4.63 -13.42
N VAL A 451 -4.46 5.26 -14.56
CA VAL A 451 -5.62 4.92 -15.38
C VAL A 451 -5.20 4.76 -16.83
N PHE A 452 -5.65 3.67 -17.45
CA PHE A 452 -5.40 3.32 -18.83
C PHE A 452 -6.73 3.16 -19.57
N GLN A 453 -6.77 3.60 -20.83
CA GLN A 453 -7.94 3.48 -21.70
C GLN A 453 -7.55 2.89 -23.06
N ARG A 454 -8.48 2.16 -23.68
CA ARG A 454 -8.31 1.61 -25.05
C ARG A 454 -9.55 1.85 -25.90
N GLY A 455 -9.43 1.61 -27.21
CA GLY A 455 -10.54 1.77 -28.16
C GLY A 455 -11.07 3.21 -28.19
N GLU A 456 -12.38 3.38 -28.34
CA GLU A 456 -13.02 4.70 -28.48
C GLU A 456 -12.84 5.63 -27.27
N ARG A 457 -12.53 5.09 -26.09
CA ARG A 457 -12.27 5.88 -24.88
C ARG A 457 -10.84 6.39 -24.81
N ALA A 458 -9.89 5.75 -25.51
CA ALA A 458 -8.53 6.25 -25.55
C ALA A 458 -8.50 7.59 -26.32
N PRO A 459 -7.85 8.63 -25.78
CA PRO A 459 -7.56 9.82 -26.55
C PRO A 459 -6.86 9.44 -27.86
N GLN A 460 -7.30 10.01 -28.98
CA GLN A 460 -6.59 9.82 -30.24
C GLN A 460 -5.25 10.56 -30.17
N GLN A 461 -4.20 9.94 -30.70
CA GLN A 461 -2.91 10.61 -30.86
C GLN A 461 -3.11 11.76 -31.86
N GLU A 462 -2.73 12.97 -31.46
CA GLU A 462 -2.67 14.14 -32.37
C GLU A 462 -1.54 13.98 -33.40
#